data_AF-A0A1B2DJF7-F1
#
_entry.id   AF-A0A1B2DJF7-F1
#
_cell.length_a   1.000
_cell.length_b   1.000
_cell.length_c   1.000
_cell.angle_alpha   90.00
_cell.angle_beta   90.00
_cell.angle_gamma   90.00
#
_symmetry.space_group_name_H-M   'P 1'
#
loop_
_entity.id
_entity.type
_entity.pdbx_description
1 polymer ?
#
loop_
_entity_poly.entity_id
_entity_poly.type
_entity_poly.pdbx_seq_one_letter_code
_entity_poly.pdbx_strand_id
1 'polypeptide(L)'
;MLQITYDREEILSVIDKVTRKTLAMDLTWDWPCGVAYYGVSRAYQATGNKEYLDALIGWADEYIELGLPSWTVNTCAMGHVLITLYEETGNQKYWDIVMSKVDYLQNSALRFGDHVLQHTVSVSNDFPEQAWADTLFMAAFFLLRVGSKLQDQAMIQDALNQYYWHIKYLQNPSTGLWYHGYNNVKQDHMSGFYWARANAWGAYTMSQVKPLLKEWYLYPQCMDVECSLRDQLAALKLVQTENGLWRTLLDDVESYEEVSASCGIAAAMINNGNPLHTKYVQKALNGIMENISEDGRVLSVSGGTAVMKDREGYRNIPKDWIQGWGQGLALAFLSDMLK
;
A
#
# COMPACT_ATOMS: atom_id res chain seq x y z
N MET A 1 -2.76 10.07 -21.57
CA MET A 1 -1.53 10.28 -20.80
C MET A 1 -1.75 11.47 -19.89
N LEU A 2 -1.39 11.38 -18.61
CA LEU A 2 -1.47 12.50 -17.68
C LEU A 2 -0.46 13.57 -18.09
N GLN A 3 -0.83 14.84 -17.94
CA GLN A 3 0.02 15.98 -18.29
C GLN A 3 0.40 16.73 -17.01
N ILE A 4 1.30 16.15 -16.21
CA ILE A 4 1.80 16.76 -14.97
C ILE A 4 3.06 17.55 -15.27
N THR A 5 3.16 18.76 -14.75
CA THR A 5 4.33 19.63 -14.85
C THR A 5 5.16 19.49 -13.58
N TYR A 6 6.42 19.09 -13.73
CA TYR A 6 7.39 18.96 -12.64
C TYR A 6 8.81 19.08 -13.19
N ASP A 7 9.76 19.43 -12.33
CA ASP A 7 11.20 19.33 -12.64
C ASP A 7 11.68 17.91 -12.34
N ARG A 8 12.13 17.20 -13.37
CA ARG A 8 12.58 15.82 -13.25
C ARG A 8 13.79 15.68 -12.32
N GLU A 9 14.73 16.62 -12.36
CA GLU A 9 15.94 16.57 -11.52
C GLU A 9 15.61 16.87 -10.06
N GLU A 10 14.61 17.74 -9.82
CA GLU A 10 14.07 17.96 -8.48
C GLU A 10 13.44 16.68 -7.92
N ILE A 11 12.59 15.98 -8.69
CA ILE A 11 11.98 14.73 -8.27
C ILE A 11 13.04 13.65 -7.98
N LEU A 12 14.06 13.53 -8.83
CA LEU A 12 15.17 12.60 -8.58
C LEU A 12 15.93 12.92 -7.29
N SER A 13 16.21 14.20 -7.05
CA SER A 13 16.88 14.68 -5.83
C SER A 13 16.05 14.37 -4.58
N VAL A 14 14.73 14.57 -4.64
CA VAL A 14 13.81 14.26 -3.54
C VAL A 14 13.75 12.76 -3.30
N ILE A 15 13.64 11.94 -4.35
CA ILE A 15 13.67 10.47 -4.25
C ILE A 15 14.95 10.01 -3.54
N ASP A 16 16.12 10.55 -3.90
CA ASP A 16 17.39 10.19 -3.25
C ASP A 16 17.38 10.53 -1.75
N LYS A 17 16.97 11.75 -1.38
CA LYS A 17 16.87 12.17 0.03
C LYS A 17 15.92 11.27 0.83
N VAL A 18 14.71 11.04 0.31
CA VAL A 18 13.68 10.20 0.95
C VAL A 18 14.18 8.77 1.07
N THR A 19 14.84 8.23 0.05
CA THR A 19 15.42 6.88 0.06
C THR A 19 16.51 6.74 1.11
N ARG A 20 17.49 7.66 1.14
CA ARG A 20 18.57 7.65 2.14
C ARG A 20 18.02 7.80 3.56
N LYS A 21 17.03 8.68 3.77
CA LYS A 21 16.35 8.82 5.06
C LYS A 21 15.65 7.54 5.49
N THR A 22 15.03 6.84 4.56
CA THR A 22 14.34 5.56 4.80
C THR A 22 15.31 4.45 5.17
N LEU A 23 16.44 4.34 4.45
CA LEU A 23 17.48 3.34 4.73
C LEU A 23 18.21 3.59 6.06
N ALA A 24 18.22 4.83 6.56
CA ALA A 24 18.76 5.18 7.86
C ALA A 24 17.81 4.88 9.04
N MET A 25 16.62 4.34 8.80
CA MET A 25 15.68 3.95 9.86
C MET A 25 15.98 2.53 10.35
N ASP A 26 16.02 2.33 11.67
CA ASP A 26 16.13 1.01 12.31
C ASP A 26 14.77 0.28 12.29
N LEU A 27 14.34 -0.12 11.09
CA LEU A 27 13.10 -0.86 10.89
C LEU A 27 13.31 -2.34 11.22
N THR A 28 12.30 -2.96 11.85
CA THR A 28 12.28 -4.40 12.11
C THR A 28 11.51 -5.14 11.02
N TRP A 29 11.69 -6.46 10.92
CA TRP A 29 10.98 -7.30 9.95
C TRP A 29 9.47 -7.36 10.22
N ASP A 30 8.75 -6.36 9.74
CA ASP A 30 7.30 -6.23 9.86
C ASP A 30 6.76 -5.32 8.74
N TRP A 31 5.44 -5.13 8.68
CA TRP A 31 4.77 -4.36 7.63
C TRP A 31 5.27 -2.92 7.44
N PRO A 32 5.69 -2.14 8.47
CA PRO A 32 6.22 -0.78 8.22
C PRO A 32 7.49 -0.82 7.38
N CYS A 33 8.34 -1.81 7.62
CA CYS A 33 9.53 -2.10 6.84
C CYS A 33 9.18 -2.58 5.44
N GLY A 34 8.20 -3.49 5.34
CA GLY A 34 7.73 -4.02 4.06
C GLY A 34 7.26 -2.92 3.11
N VAL A 35 6.48 -1.95 3.60
CA VAL A 35 6.05 -0.79 2.80
C VAL A 35 7.22 0.14 2.48
N ALA A 36 8.07 0.45 3.47
CA ALA A 36 9.23 1.32 3.28
C ALA A 36 10.15 0.80 2.17
N TYR A 37 10.54 -0.47 2.25
CA TYR A 37 11.47 -1.10 1.31
C TYR A 37 10.82 -1.50 -0.01
N TYR A 38 9.49 -1.70 -0.04
CA TYR A 38 8.76 -1.65 -1.29
C TYR A 38 8.96 -0.29 -1.99
N GLY A 39 8.81 0.82 -1.27
CA GLY A 39 9.07 2.16 -1.80
C GLY A 39 10.51 2.34 -2.30
N VAL A 40 11.52 1.90 -1.53
CA VAL A 40 12.93 1.93 -1.97
C VAL A 40 13.14 1.07 -3.22
N SER A 41 12.49 -0.09 -3.31
CA SER A 41 12.51 -0.94 -4.51
C SER A 41 11.93 -0.22 -5.73
N ARG A 42 10.83 0.53 -5.55
CA ARG A 42 10.22 1.36 -6.61
C ARG A 42 11.18 2.49 -7.04
N ALA A 43 11.83 3.14 -6.08
CA ALA A 43 12.83 4.18 -6.34
C ALA A 43 14.03 3.63 -7.12
N TYR A 44 14.53 2.45 -6.74
CA TYR A 44 15.56 1.76 -7.50
C TYR A 44 15.13 1.51 -8.96
N GLN A 45 13.94 0.94 -9.17
CA GLN A 45 13.42 0.66 -10.51
C GLN A 45 13.24 1.92 -11.37
N ALA A 46 12.82 3.03 -10.78
CA ALA A 46 12.58 4.29 -11.49
C ALA A 46 13.87 5.06 -11.82
N THR A 47 14.90 4.94 -10.97
CA THR A 47 16.14 5.73 -11.07
C THR A 47 17.32 4.95 -11.63
N GLY A 48 17.32 3.62 -11.49
CA GLY A 48 18.46 2.75 -11.78
C GLY A 48 19.60 2.87 -10.77
N ASN A 49 19.43 3.58 -9.64
CA ASN A 49 20.50 3.79 -8.66
C ASN A 49 20.78 2.53 -7.84
N LYS A 50 21.86 1.82 -8.19
CA LYS A 50 22.26 0.56 -7.55
C LYS A 50 22.59 0.67 -6.06
N GLU A 51 22.96 1.85 -5.55
CA GLU A 51 23.20 2.03 -4.11
C GLU A 51 21.97 1.65 -3.28
N TYR A 52 20.76 1.89 -3.80
CA TYR A 52 19.52 1.53 -3.11
C TYR A 52 19.34 0.01 -3.04
N LEU A 53 19.61 -0.68 -4.15
CA LEU A 53 19.52 -2.13 -4.21
C LEU A 53 20.57 -2.77 -3.29
N ASP A 54 21.81 -2.31 -3.33
CA ASP A 54 22.91 -2.84 -2.52
C ASP A 54 22.62 -2.66 -1.01
N ALA A 55 22.04 -1.53 -0.62
CA ALA A 55 21.62 -1.31 0.77
C ALA A 55 20.48 -2.24 1.20
N LEU A 56 19.48 -2.48 0.33
CA LEU A 56 18.41 -3.43 0.61
C LEU A 56 18.93 -4.87 0.73
N ILE A 57 19.88 -5.27 -0.13
CA ILE A 57 20.56 -6.58 -0.06
C ILE A 57 21.28 -6.72 1.28
N GLY A 58 22.11 -5.73 1.64
CA GLY A 58 22.90 -5.77 2.88
C GLY A 58 22.01 -5.89 4.11
N TRP A 59 20.97 -5.06 4.21
CA TRP A 59 20.02 -5.13 5.32
C TRP A 59 19.27 -6.46 5.37
N ALA A 60 18.78 -6.95 4.21
CA ALA A 60 17.99 -8.19 4.18
C ALA A 60 18.84 -9.40 4.57
N ASP A 61 20.08 -9.44 4.11
CA ASP A 61 21.01 -10.52 4.41
C ASP A 61 21.35 -10.58 5.90
N GLU A 62 21.68 -9.43 6.50
CA GLU A 62 21.93 -9.32 7.94
C GLU A 62 20.71 -9.77 8.75
N TYR A 63 19.50 -9.32 8.39
CA TYR A 63 18.29 -9.70 9.12
C TYR A 63 17.96 -11.20 8.99
N ILE A 64 18.18 -11.78 7.81
CA ILE A 64 18.00 -13.22 7.58
C ILE A 64 18.97 -14.03 8.44
N GLU A 65 20.23 -13.60 8.57
CA GLU A 65 21.23 -14.25 9.42
C GLU A 65 20.89 -14.19 10.92
N LEU A 66 20.32 -13.06 11.37
CA LEU A 66 19.84 -12.91 12.75
C LEU A 66 18.60 -13.77 13.06
N GLY A 67 17.83 -14.13 12.03
CA GLY A 67 16.64 -14.95 12.12
C GLY A 67 15.35 -14.15 11.90
N LEU A 68 14.40 -14.80 11.23
CA LEU A 68 13.15 -14.18 10.83
C LEU A 68 12.03 -14.45 11.85
N PRO A 69 11.10 -13.50 12.03
CA PRO A 69 9.91 -13.72 12.86
C PRO A 69 8.95 -14.73 12.22
N SER A 70 7.94 -15.14 12.97
CA SER A 70 6.82 -15.94 12.43
C SER A 70 5.97 -15.13 11.44
N TRP A 71 5.26 -15.85 10.56
CA TRP A 71 4.41 -15.25 9.55
C TRP A 71 3.05 -14.83 10.11
N THR A 72 2.63 -13.63 9.72
CA THR A 72 1.32 -13.02 9.91
C THR A 72 0.93 -12.36 8.59
N VAL A 73 -0.31 -11.88 8.46
CA VAL A 73 -0.67 -11.06 7.29
C VAL A 73 0.29 -9.87 7.16
N ASN A 74 0.63 -9.20 8.25
CA ASN A 74 1.52 -8.04 8.25
C ASN A 74 2.96 -8.36 7.85
N THR A 75 3.58 -9.38 8.43
CA THR A 75 4.99 -9.73 8.11
C THR A 75 5.15 -10.27 6.68
N CYS A 76 4.06 -10.60 5.98
CA CYS A 76 4.09 -10.96 4.56
C CYS A 76 4.39 -9.76 3.66
N ALA A 77 4.20 -8.51 4.11
CA ALA A 77 4.53 -7.31 3.34
C ALA A 77 6.04 -7.24 2.97
N MET A 78 6.92 -7.82 3.78
CA MET A 78 8.35 -7.96 3.46
C MET A 78 8.61 -8.79 2.20
N GLY A 79 7.66 -9.63 1.79
CA GLY A 79 7.73 -10.35 0.52
C GLY A 79 7.88 -9.43 -0.69
N HIS A 80 7.41 -8.19 -0.60
CA HIS A 80 7.50 -7.23 -1.70
C HIS A 80 8.93 -6.85 -2.08
N VAL A 81 9.81 -6.62 -1.10
CA VAL A 81 11.22 -6.32 -1.33
C VAL A 81 11.97 -7.59 -1.76
N LEU A 82 11.66 -8.73 -1.16
CA LEU A 82 12.31 -10.01 -1.50
C LEU A 82 12.06 -10.44 -2.96
N ILE A 83 10.88 -10.15 -3.52
CA ILE A 83 10.62 -10.35 -4.95
C ILE A 83 11.61 -9.53 -5.78
N THR A 84 11.81 -8.25 -5.45
CA THR A 84 12.75 -7.39 -6.16
C THR A 84 14.19 -7.88 -6.00
N LEU A 85 14.60 -8.26 -4.79
CA LEU A 85 15.95 -8.79 -4.56
C LEU A 85 16.20 -10.08 -5.37
N TYR A 86 15.23 -10.99 -5.41
CA TYR A 86 15.32 -12.19 -6.23
C TYR A 86 15.41 -11.86 -7.73
N GLU A 87 14.59 -10.92 -8.21
CA GLU A 87 14.59 -10.51 -9.62
C GLU A 87 15.92 -9.93 -10.08
N GLU A 88 16.58 -9.14 -9.24
CA GLU A 88 17.84 -8.48 -9.58
C GLU A 88 19.07 -9.37 -9.37
N THR A 89 19.02 -10.29 -8.39
CA THR A 89 20.20 -11.08 -8.00
C THR A 89 20.16 -12.53 -8.48
N GLY A 90 18.97 -13.07 -8.75
CA GLY A 90 18.76 -14.51 -8.95
C GLY A 90 19.04 -15.37 -7.71
N ASN A 91 19.24 -14.76 -6.53
CA ASN A 91 19.58 -15.51 -5.33
C ASN A 91 18.36 -16.23 -4.75
N GLN A 92 18.40 -17.56 -4.80
CA GLN A 92 17.30 -18.43 -4.43
C GLN A 92 16.83 -18.24 -2.98
N LYS A 93 17.71 -17.83 -2.06
CA LYS A 93 17.35 -17.62 -0.65
C LYS A 93 16.18 -16.65 -0.46
N TYR A 94 16.12 -15.58 -1.28
CA TYR A 94 15.04 -14.61 -1.20
C TYR A 94 13.73 -15.22 -1.70
N TRP A 95 13.80 -16.02 -2.77
CA TRP A 95 12.63 -16.69 -3.33
C TRP A 95 12.07 -17.77 -2.40
N ASP A 96 12.93 -18.51 -1.71
CA ASP A 96 12.50 -19.52 -0.75
C ASP A 96 11.71 -18.88 0.40
N ILE A 97 12.14 -17.69 0.88
CA ILE A 97 11.40 -16.92 1.88
C ILE A 97 10.07 -16.42 1.31
N VAL A 98 10.06 -15.90 0.07
CA VAL A 98 8.82 -15.52 -0.63
C VAL A 98 7.84 -16.69 -0.68
N MET A 99 8.28 -17.87 -1.07
CA MET A 99 7.42 -19.05 -1.16
C MET A 99 6.96 -19.54 0.22
N SER A 100 7.77 -19.40 1.27
CA SER A 100 7.32 -19.69 2.64
C SER A 100 6.19 -18.78 3.13
N LYS A 101 6.17 -17.51 2.67
CA LYS A 101 5.09 -16.56 2.97
C LYS A 101 3.83 -16.89 2.18
N VAL A 102 3.98 -17.29 0.91
CA VAL A 102 2.88 -17.77 0.07
C VAL A 102 2.22 -19.00 0.70
N ASP A 103 3.03 -19.98 1.11
CA ASP A 103 2.54 -21.19 1.78
C ASP A 103 1.74 -20.86 3.04
N TYR A 104 2.27 -19.95 3.87
CA TYR A 104 1.52 -19.45 5.02
C TYR A 104 0.17 -18.85 4.62
N LEU A 105 0.14 -17.92 3.66
CA LEU A 105 -1.09 -17.25 3.24
C LEU A 105 -2.13 -18.20 2.66
N GLN A 106 -1.69 -19.23 1.91
CA GLN A 106 -2.60 -20.19 1.27
C GLN A 106 -3.08 -21.28 2.24
N ASN A 107 -2.19 -21.78 3.11
CA ASN A 107 -2.43 -23.02 3.85
C ASN A 107 -2.56 -22.84 5.37
N SER A 108 -2.05 -21.74 5.95
CA SER A 108 -1.99 -21.56 7.41
C SER A 108 -2.73 -20.33 7.93
N ALA A 109 -2.81 -19.26 7.13
CA ALA A 109 -3.45 -18.02 7.53
C ALA A 109 -4.96 -18.23 7.76
N LEU A 110 -5.48 -17.63 8.83
CA LEU A 110 -6.90 -17.69 9.15
C LEU A 110 -7.72 -17.04 8.03
N ARG A 111 -8.81 -17.71 7.65
CA ARG A 111 -9.75 -17.24 6.63
C ARG A 111 -11.18 -17.40 7.14
N PHE A 112 -12.07 -16.58 6.59
CA PHE A 112 -13.50 -16.61 6.90
C PHE A 112 -14.33 -16.37 5.64
N GLY A 113 -15.64 -16.62 5.72
CA GLY A 113 -16.56 -16.48 4.59
C GLY A 113 -16.09 -17.27 3.36
N ASP A 114 -16.15 -16.63 2.19
CA ASP A 114 -15.71 -17.20 0.91
C ASP A 114 -14.19 -17.06 0.73
N HIS A 115 -13.44 -17.71 1.63
CA HIS A 115 -11.97 -17.77 1.64
C HIS A 115 -11.26 -16.41 1.78
N VAL A 116 -11.85 -15.46 2.51
CA VAL A 116 -11.27 -14.14 2.75
C VAL A 116 -10.23 -14.22 3.87
N LEU A 117 -9.05 -13.67 3.66
CA LEU A 117 -8.00 -13.58 4.67
C LEU A 117 -8.47 -12.73 5.85
N GLN A 118 -8.38 -13.31 7.04
CA GLN A 118 -8.55 -12.57 8.28
C GLN A 118 -7.32 -11.70 8.54
N HIS A 119 -7.54 -10.43 8.89
CA HIS A 119 -6.44 -9.56 9.26
C HIS A 119 -5.80 -10.04 10.58
N THR A 120 -4.48 -10.26 10.56
CA THR A 120 -3.71 -10.74 11.72
C THR A 120 -2.51 -9.82 11.94
N VAL A 121 -2.48 -9.20 13.12
CA VAL A 121 -1.37 -8.33 13.56
C VAL A 121 -0.33 -9.09 14.38
N SER A 122 -0.74 -10.17 15.04
CA SER A 122 0.11 -11.08 15.79
C SER A 122 -0.25 -12.53 15.44
N VAL A 123 0.50 -13.50 15.99
CA VAL A 123 0.16 -14.93 15.87
C VAL A 123 -1.10 -15.31 16.66
N SER A 124 -1.57 -14.43 17.54
CA SER A 124 -2.83 -14.60 18.26
C SER A 124 -4.02 -14.22 17.36
N ASN A 125 -5.14 -14.92 17.51
CA ASN A 125 -6.39 -14.60 16.81
C ASN A 125 -7.08 -13.37 17.44
N ASP A 126 -6.43 -12.20 17.37
CA ASP A 126 -6.86 -10.97 18.04
C ASP A 126 -8.14 -10.36 17.43
N PHE A 127 -8.38 -10.64 16.14
CA PHE A 127 -9.45 -10.04 15.33
C PHE A 127 -10.22 -11.10 14.55
N PRO A 128 -11.01 -11.97 15.22
CA PRO A 128 -11.70 -13.06 14.57
C PRO A 128 -12.65 -12.56 13.47
N GLU A 129 -12.48 -13.13 12.28
CA GLU A 129 -13.27 -12.90 11.07
C GLU A 129 -13.43 -11.42 10.68
N GLN A 130 -12.34 -10.65 10.79
CA GLN A 130 -12.29 -9.27 10.32
C GLN A 130 -11.50 -9.12 9.02
N ALA A 131 -12.09 -8.42 8.05
CA ALA A 131 -11.38 -7.93 6.87
C ALA A 131 -11.00 -6.47 7.07
N TRP A 132 -9.71 -6.15 6.93
CA TRP A 132 -9.19 -4.79 6.97
C TRP A 132 -8.61 -4.43 5.61
N ALA A 133 -8.74 -3.18 5.18
CA ALA A 133 -8.23 -2.71 3.89
C ALA A 133 -6.73 -2.97 3.71
N ASP A 134 -5.96 -2.90 4.80
CA ASP A 134 -4.51 -3.14 4.87
C ASP A 134 -4.11 -4.51 4.31
N THR A 135 -4.96 -5.53 4.51
CA THR A 135 -4.75 -6.91 4.01
C THR A 135 -4.48 -6.94 2.50
N LEU A 136 -5.05 -5.99 1.75
CA LEU A 136 -4.84 -5.91 0.31
C LEU A 136 -3.39 -5.65 -0.05
N PHE A 137 -2.70 -4.77 0.68
CA PHE A 137 -1.28 -4.54 0.45
C PHE A 137 -0.46 -5.71 0.99
N MET A 138 -0.68 -6.10 2.25
CA MET A 138 0.21 -7.04 2.93
C MET A 138 0.16 -8.45 2.36
N ALA A 139 -0.97 -8.86 1.79
CA ALA A 139 -1.20 -10.22 1.30
C ALA A 139 -1.72 -10.30 -0.13
N ALA A 140 -2.86 -9.68 -0.46
CA ALA A 140 -3.49 -9.89 -1.77
C ALA A 140 -2.59 -9.42 -2.93
N PHE A 141 -2.02 -8.22 -2.80
CA PHE A 141 -1.09 -7.67 -3.77
C PHE A 141 0.20 -8.49 -3.86
N PHE A 142 0.71 -8.97 -2.72
CA PHE A 142 1.88 -9.85 -2.67
C PHE A 142 1.63 -11.17 -3.43
N LEU A 143 0.52 -11.86 -3.13
CA LEU A 143 0.12 -13.08 -3.83
C LEU A 143 -0.06 -12.83 -5.33
N LEU A 144 -0.66 -11.70 -5.72
CA LEU A 144 -0.84 -11.37 -7.13
C LEU A 144 0.50 -11.19 -7.86
N ARG A 145 1.48 -10.51 -7.23
CA ARG A 145 2.82 -10.34 -7.79
C ARG A 145 3.51 -11.69 -8.01
N VAL A 146 3.45 -12.59 -7.02
CA VAL A 146 4.04 -13.94 -7.13
C VAL A 146 3.31 -14.79 -8.16
N GLY A 147 1.98 -14.83 -8.10
CA GLY A 147 1.16 -15.62 -9.01
C GLY A 147 1.32 -15.19 -10.47
N SER A 148 1.37 -13.88 -10.73
CA SER A 148 1.69 -13.34 -12.05
C SER A 148 3.07 -13.77 -12.54
N LYS A 149 4.10 -13.66 -11.69
CA LYS A 149 5.47 -14.06 -12.03
C LYS A 149 5.57 -15.55 -12.39
N LEU A 150 4.90 -16.40 -11.63
CA LEU A 150 4.86 -17.85 -11.86
C LEU A 150 3.86 -18.29 -12.93
N GLN A 151 2.99 -17.37 -13.37
CA GLN A 151 1.80 -17.68 -14.18
C GLN A 151 0.88 -18.73 -13.52
N ASP A 152 0.85 -18.74 -12.19
CA ASP A 152 0.04 -19.64 -11.39
C ASP A 152 -1.41 -19.13 -11.31
N GLN A 153 -2.28 -19.79 -12.06
CA GLN A 153 -3.70 -19.44 -12.17
C GLN A 153 -4.43 -19.56 -10.83
N ALA A 154 -4.11 -20.54 -10.00
CA ALA A 154 -4.77 -20.74 -8.72
C ALA A 154 -4.39 -19.62 -7.74
N MET A 155 -3.12 -19.23 -7.72
CA MET A 155 -2.65 -18.12 -6.89
C MET A 155 -3.20 -16.76 -7.35
N ILE A 156 -3.27 -16.52 -8.67
CA ILE A 156 -3.92 -15.34 -9.23
C ILE A 156 -5.40 -15.32 -8.81
N GLN A 157 -6.09 -16.45 -8.90
CA GLN A 157 -7.49 -16.56 -8.55
C GLN A 157 -7.75 -16.30 -7.05
N ASP A 158 -6.88 -16.80 -6.16
CA ASP A 158 -6.96 -16.50 -4.73
C ASP A 158 -6.73 -15.01 -4.45
N ALA A 159 -5.70 -14.41 -5.05
CA ALA A 159 -5.43 -12.98 -4.90
C ALA A 159 -6.61 -12.12 -5.38
N LEU A 160 -7.19 -12.43 -6.55
CA LEU A 160 -8.37 -11.73 -7.07
C LEU A 160 -9.62 -11.96 -6.23
N ASN A 161 -9.78 -13.12 -5.61
CA ASN A 161 -10.86 -13.39 -4.66
C ASN A 161 -10.75 -12.45 -3.43
N GLN A 162 -9.53 -12.18 -2.94
CA GLN A 162 -9.33 -11.21 -1.87
C GLN A 162 -9.81 -9.81 -2.28
N TYR A 163 -9.44 -9.33 -3.46
CA TYR A 163 -9.91 -8.03 -3.95
C TYR A 163 -11.43 -7.98 -4.06
N TYR A 164 -12.04 -9.00 -4.70
CA TYR A 164 -13.50 -9.05 -4.88
C TYR A 164 -14.25 -8.91 -3.55
N TRP A 165 -13.89 -9.70 -2.55
CA TRP A 165 -14.59 -9.66 -1.26
C TRP A 165 -14.28 -8.44 -0.42
N HIS A 166 -13.04 -7.93 -0.45
CA HIS A 166 -12.73 -6.67 0.22
C HIS A 166 -13.51 -5.51 -0.41
N ILE A 167 -13.75 -5.51 -1.72
CA ILE A 167 -14.66 -4.55 -2.37
C ILE A 167 -16.07 -4.69 -1.81
N LYS A 168 -16.63 -5.92 -1.77
CA LYS A 168 -17.99 -6.16 -1.26
C LYS A 168 -18.16 -5.79 0.22
N TYR A 169 -17.14 -5.98 1.04
CA TYR A 169 -17.21 -5.73 2.48
C TYR A 169 -16.84 -4.31 2.88
N LEU A 170 -15.98 -3.61 2.14
CA LEU A 170 -15.40 -2.35 2.61
C LEU A 170 -15.84 -1.15 1.77
N GLN A 171 -16.14 -1.32 0.48
CA GLN A 171 -16.56 -0.17 -0.33
C GLN A 171 -18.03 0.14 -0.11
N ASN A 172 -18.32 1.36 0.34
CA ASN A 172 -19.68 1.85 0.40
C ASN A 172 -20.17 2.23 -1.01
N PRO A 173 -21.18 1.56 -1.58
CA PRO A 173 -21.65 1.83 -2.94
C PRO A 173 -22.31 3.20 -3.11
N SER A 174 -22.79 3.82 -2.02
CA SER A 174 -23.42 5.15 -2.05
C SER A 174 -22.43 6.31 -2.11
N THR A 175 -21.22 6.13 -1.57
CA THR A 175 -20.20 7.18 -1.50
C THR A 175 -18.98 6.87 -2.37
N GLY A 176 -18.74 5.61 -2.72
CA GLY A 176 -17.53 5.13 -3.38
C GLY A 176 -16.32 4.99 -2.45
N LEU A 177 -16.40 5.51 -1.21
CA LEU A 177 -15.33 5.44 -0.21
C LEU A 177 -15.32 4.10 0.51
N TRP A 178 -14.18 3.75 1.08
CA TRP A 178 -13.96 2.50 1.79
C TRP A 178 -13.98 2.70 3.30
N TYR A 179 -14.71 1.84 4.02
CA TYR A 179 -14.57 1.68 5.45
C TYR A 179 -13.18 1.11 5.79
N HIS A 180 -12.69 1.38 7.00
CA HIS A 180 -11.42 0.84 7.46
C HIS A 180 -11.45 -0.70 7.56
N GLY A 181 -12.49 -1.25 8.18
CA GLY A 181 -12.63 -2.69 8.37
C GLY A 181 -14.08 -3.14 8.47
N TYR A 182 -14.26 -4.45 8.31
CA TYR A 182 -15.54 -5.16 8.38
C TYR A 182 -15.42 -6.33 9.36
N ASN A 183 -16.45 -6.55 10.16
CA ASN A 183 -16.55 -7.65 11.12
C ASN A 183 -17.64 -8.63 10.69
N ASN A 184 -17.25 -9.84 10.29
CA ASN A 184 -18.18 -10.86 9.81
C ASN A 184 -19.06 -11.43 10.94
N VAL A 185 -18.56 -11.52 12.18
CA VAL A 185 -19.35 -12.03 13.30
C VAL A 185 -20.52 -11.09 13.63
N LYS A 186 -20.26 -9.77 13.61
CA LYS A 186 -21.26 -8.74 13.90
C LYS A 186 -22.02 -8.24 12.68
N GLN A 187 -21.53 -8.55 11.48
CA GLN A 187 -22.05 -8.04 10.21
C GLN A 187 -22.09 -6.50 10.18
N ASP A 188 -21.02 -5.85 10.66
CA ASP A 188 -20.88 -4.39 10.72
C ASP A 188 -19.51 -3.89 10.21
N HIS A 189 -19.38 -2.57 10.05
CA HIS A 189 -18.15 -1.90 9.64
C HIS A 189 -17.36 -1.33 10.83
N MET A 190 -17.60 -1.87 12.03
CA MET A 190 -16.96 -1.48 13.28
C MET A 190 -17.09 0.03 13.57
N SER A 191 -16.08 0.84 13.24
CA SER A 191 -16.13 2.29 13.42
C SER A 191 -16.98 3.00 12.36
N GLY A 192 -17.18 2.38 11.19
CA GLY A 192 -17.95 2.96 10.09
C GLY A 192 -17.34 4.24 9.50
N PHE A 193 -16.04 4.46 9.64
CA PHE A 193 -15.36 5.67 9.17
C PHE A 193 -14.51 5.43 7.92
N TYR A 194 -14.43 6.46 7.07
CA TYR A 194 -13.63 6.46 5.84
C TYR A 194 -12.21 6.96 6.13
N TRP A 195 -11.44 6.13 6.81
CA TRP A 195 -10.04 6.43 7.10
C TRP A 195 -9.21 6.47 5.82
N ALA A 196 -8.45 7.55 5.63
CA ALA A 196 -7.81 7.85 4.36
C ALA A 196 -6.71 6.85 3.99
N ARG A 197 -5.94 6.35 4.95
CA ARG A 197 -4.89 5.36 4.64
C ARG A 197 -5.47 3.99 4.25
N ALA A 198 -6.57 3.55 4.87
CA ALA A 198 -7.31 2.38 4.37
C ALA A 198 -7.80 2.57 2.93
N ASN A 199 -8.33 3.77 2.61
CA ASN A 199 -8.73 4.10 1.25
C ASN A 199 -7.54 4.10 0.28
N ALA A 200 -6.38 4.60 0.72
CA ALA A 200 -5.15 4.59 -0.05
C ALA A 200 -4.65 3.15 -0.32
N TRP A 201 -4.75 2.22 0.64
CA TRP A 201 -4.42 0.81 0.41
C TRP A 201 -5.30 0.18 -0.66
N GLY A 202 -6.62 0.37 -0.56
CA GLY A 202 -7.57 -0.09 -1.57
C GLY A 202 -7.24 0.49 -2.94
N ALA A 203 -7.16 1.82 -3.05
CA ALA A 203 -6.93 2.51 -4.32
C ALA A 203 -5.59 2.13 -4.95
N TYR A 204 -4.50 2.18 -4.18
CA TYR A 204 -3.16 1.90 -4.66
C TYR A 204 -3.05 0.46 -5.17
N THR A 205 -3.45 -0.52 -4.36
CA THR A 205 -3.26 -1.93 -4.72
C THR A 205 -4.19 -2.35 -5.86
N MET A 206 -5.44 -1.88 -5.90
CA MET A 206 -6.33 -2.11 -7.05
C MET A 206 -5.75 -1.53 -8.34
N SER A 207 -5.07 -0.37 -8.29
CA SER A 207 -4.42 0.21 -9.47
C SER A 207 -3.27 -0.63 -10.04
N GLN A 208 -2.71 -1.55 -9.25
CA GLN A 208 -1.62 -2.43 -9.69
C GLN A 208 -2.11 -3.74 -10.34
N VAL A 209 -3.39 -4.11 -10.18
CA VAL A 209 -3.90 -5.41 -10.65
C VAL A 209 -3.77 -5.56 -12.16
N LYS A 210 -4.27 -4.58 -12.93
CA LYS A 210 -4.28 -4.61 -14.39
C LYS A 210 -2.86 -4.61 -15.00
N PRO A 211 -1.90 -3.78 -14.53
CA PRO A 211 -0.51 -3.86 -15.00
C PRO A 211 0.19 -5.19 -14.73
N LEU A 212 -0.20 -5.92 -13.68
CA LEU A 212 0.44 -7.18 -13.30
C LEU A 212 -0.07 -8.39 -14.08
N LEU A 213 -1.29 -8.35 -14.64
CA LEU A 213 -1.89 -9.52 -15.29
C LEU A 213 -1.86 -9.41 -16.80
N LYS A 214 -1.24 -10.41 -17.45
CA LYS A 214 -1.47 -10.68 -18.87
C LYS A 214 -2.91 -11.14 -19.05
N GLU A 215 -3.55 -10.66 -20.11
CA GLU A 215 -4.92 -11.06 -20.47
C GLU A 215 -5.91 -10.89 -19.30
N TRP A 216 -5.73 -9.83 -18.50
CA TRP A 216 -6.52 -9.54 -17.30
C TRP A 216 -8.05 -9.60 -17.53
N TYR A 217 -8.49 -9.35 -18.76
CA TYR A 217 -9.90 -9.40 -19.19
C TYR A 217 -10.50 -10.81 -19.15
N LEU A 218 -9.69 -11.87 -19.02
CA LEU A 218 -10.15 -13.24 -18.84
C LEU A 218 -10.54 -13.57 -17.39
N TYR A 219 -10.18 -12.71 -16.43
CA TYR A 219 -10.54 -12.89 -15.02
C TYR A 219 -11.73 -11.98 -14.67
N PRO A 220 -12.93 -12.53 -14.41
CA PRO A 220 -14.13 -11.73 -14.17
C PRO A 220 -13.98 -10.71 -13.02
N GLN A 221 -13.27 -11.08 -11.95
CA GLN A 221 -13.03 -10.22 -10.78
C GLN A 221 -12.27 -8.93 -11.14
N CYS A 222 -11.47 -8.93 -12.20
CA CYS A 222 -10.77 -7.72 -12.62
C CYS A 222 -11.75 -6.62 -13.06
N MET A 223 -12.96 -6.96 -13.52
CA MET A 223 -13.99 -5.97 -13.84
C MET A 223 -14.54 -5.31 -12.57
N ASP A 224 -14.76 -6.08 -11.49
CA ASP A 224 -15.12 -5.52 -10.18
C ASP A 224 -14.00 -4.60 -9.66
N VAL A 225 -12.72 -5.00 -9.80
CA VAL A 225 -11.57 -4.17 -9.40
C VAL A 225 -11.51 -2.86 -10.19
N GLU A 226 -11.64 -2.91 -11.52
CA GLU A 226 -11.59 -1.70 -12.35
C GLU A 226 -12.76 -0.76 -12.06
N CYS A 227 -13.98 -1.28 -11.92
CA CYS A 227 -15.16 -0.48 -11.58
C CYS A 227 -15.06 0.11 -10.17
N SER A 228 -14.65 -0.69 -9.19
CA SER A 228 -14.47 -0.27 -7.80
C SER A 228 -13.45 0.86 -7.68
N LEU A 229 -12.28 0.70 -8.31
CA LEU A 229 -11.23 1.72 -8.34
C LEU A 229 -11.73 3.00 -9.02
N ARG A 230 -12.41 2.89 -10.17
CA ARG A 230 -12.98 4.04 -10.87
C ARG A 230 -13.92 4.84 -9.96
N ASP A 231 -14.83 4.16 -9.27
CA ASP A 231 -15.83 4.80 -8.43
C ASP A 231 -15.18 5.39 -7.17
N GLN A 232 -14.19 4.71 -6.59
CA GLN A 232 -13.40 5.22 -5.47
C GLN A 232 -12.61 6.49 -5.83
N LEU A 233 -11.87 6.48 -6.94
CA LEU A 233 -11.11 7.66 -7.39
C LEU A 233 -12.03 8.83 -7.76
N ALA A 234 -13.22 8.53 -8.29
CA ALA A 234 -14.25 9.53 -8.55
C ALA A 234 -14.79 10.18 -7.28
N ALA A 235 -14.86 9.44 -6.16
CA ALA A 235 -15.21 9.98 -4.85
C ALA A 235 -14.05 10.76 -4.21
N LEU A 236 -12.85 10.19 -4.22
CA LEU A 236 -11.65 10.79 -3.61
C LEU A 236 -11.32 12.16 -4.19
N LYS A 237 -11.49 12.36 -5.50
CA LYS A 237 -11.25 13.68 -6.11
C LYS A 237 -12.19 14.79 -5.60
N LEU A 238 -13.34 14.44 -5.03
CA LEU A 238 -14.31 15.42 -4.50
C LEU A 238 -13.96 15.89 -3.09
N VAL A 239 -13.13 15.12 -2.37
CA VAL A 239 -12.73 15.37 -0.99
C VAL A 239 -11.25 15.76 -0.86
N GLN A 240 -10.54 15.96 -2.00
CA GLN A 240 -9.20 16.56 -1.99
C GLN A 240 -9.30 18.00 -1.46
N THR A 241 -8.39 18.37 -0.58
CA THR A 241 -8.32 19.72 -0.02
C THR A 241 -7.74 20.73 -1.01
N GLU A 242 -7.78 22.01 -0.64
CA GLU A 242 -7.15 23.08 -1.43
C GLU A 242 -5.62 22.94 -1.50
N ASN A 243 -4.99 22.39 -0.45
CA ASN A 243 -3.56 22.09 -0.39
C ASN A 243 -3.17 20.84 -1.21
N GLY A 244 -4.14 20.18 -1.85
CA GLY A 244 -3.89 19.01 -2.69
C GLY A 244 -3.79 17.69 -1.93
N LEU A 245 -4.01 17.69 -0.62
CA LEU A 245 -3.93 16.51 0.23
C LEU A 245 -5.33 15.95 0.55
N TRP A 246 -5.35 14.84 1.29
CA TRP A 246 -6.56 14.22 1.81
C TRP A 246 -6.53 14.19 3.33
N ARG A 247 -7.68 14.42 3.96
CA ARG A 247 -7.83 14.40 5.41
C ARG A 247 -7.85 12.98 5.95
N THR A 248 -7.38 12.76 7.18
CA THR A 248 -7.32 11.42 7.82
C THR A 248 -8.68 10.72 7.85
N LEU A 249 -9.77 11.47 8.04
CA LEU A 249 -11.14 11.04 7.78
C LEU A 249 -11.64 11.83 6.57
N LEU A 250 -11.95 11.12 5.50
CA LEU A 250 -12.20 11.73 4.19
C LEU A 250 -13.48 12.58 4.14
N ASP A 251 -14.46 12.23 4.97
CA ASP A 251 -15.78 12.89 5.06
C ASP A 251 -15.84 13.97 6.14
N ASP A 252 -14.70 14.33 6.73
CA ASP A 252 -14.64 15.15 7.93
C ASP A 252 -13.74 16.36 7.74
N VAL A 253 -14.35 17.54 7.64
CA VAL A 253 -13.64 18.79 7.38
C VAL A 253 -12.73 19.25 8.53
N GLU A 254 -12.97 18.77 9.75
CA GLU A 254 -12.15 19.12 10.93
C GLU A 254 -10.92 18.23 11.07
N SER A 255 -10.85 17.13 10.32
CA SER A 255 -9.72 16.22 10.35
C SER A 255 -8.48 16.83 9.67
N TYR A 256 -7.30 16.50 10.19
CA TYR A 256 -6.03 16.93 9.63
C TYR A 256 -5.73 16.25 8.29
N GLU A 257 -4.92 16.88 7.45
CA GLU A 257 -4.37 16.30 6.21
C GLU A 257 -3.30 15.25 6.50
N GLU A 258 -3.41 14.10 5.84
CA GLU A 258 -2.56 12.92 6.10
C GLU A 258 -1.76 12.58 4.83
N VAL A 259 -0.44 12.68 4.94
CA VAL A 259 0.43 12.67 3.76
C VAL A 259 0.61 11.26 3.19
N SER A 260 0.66 10.21 4.02
CA SER A 260 0.84 8.84 3.52
C SER A 260 -0.36 8.38 2.66
N ALA A 261 -1.58 8.69 3.10
CA ALA A 261 -2.80 8.45 2.35
C ALA A 261 -2.81 9.26 1.05
N SER A 262 -2.41 10.52 1.12
CA SER A 262 -2.32 11.40 -0.06
C SER A 262 -1.36 10.85 -1.11
N CYS A 263 -0.18 10.35 -0.71
CA CYS A 263 0.77 9.69 -1.61
C CYS A 263 0.15 8.45 -2.28
N GLY A 264 -0.47 7.55 -1.50
CA GLY A 264 -1.08 6.34 -2.04
C GLY A 264 -2.24 6.61 -3.00
N ILE A 265 -3.11 7.58 -2.67
CA ILE A 265 -4.22 8.02 -3.53
C ILE A 265 -3.70 8.65 -4.82
N ALA A 266 -2.71 9.55 -4.73
CA ALA A 266 -2.14 10.20 -5.90
C ALA A 266 -1.42 9.21 -6.82
N ALA A 267 -0.69 8.24 -6.25
CA ALA A 267 -0.09 7.14 -7.01
C ALA A 267 -1.15 6.28 -7.70
N ALA A 268 -2.27 5.97 -7.04
CA ALA A 268 -3.39 5.26 -7.66
C ALA A 268 -3.98 6.04 -8.84
N MET A 269 -4.11 7.36 -8.72
CA MET A 269 -4.55 8.22 -9.81
C MET A 269 -3.58 8.23 -11.00
N ILE A 270 -2.27 8.21 -10.76
CA ILE A 270 -1.24 8.08 -11.81
C ILE A 270 -1.40 6.74 -12.53
N ASN A 271 -1.40 5.64 -11.78
CA ASN A 271 -1.46 4.28 -12.33
C ASN A 271 -2.78 4.00 -13.06
N ASN A 272 -3.89 4.62 -12.63
CA ASN A 272 -5.17 4.55 -13.34
C ASN A 272 -5.12 5.22 -14.72
N GLY A 273 -4.27 6.23 -14.92
CA GLY A 273 -4.02 6.86 -16.22
C GLY A 273 -5.18 7.68 -16.80
N ASN A 274 -6.26 7.91 -16.03
CA ASN A 274 -7.38 8.74 -16.47
C ASN A 274 -6.93 10.22 -16.58
N PRO A 275 -6.98 10.85 -17.77
CA PRO A 275 -6.50 12.22 -17.97
C PRO A 275 -7.22 13.26 -17.11
N LEU A 276 -8.44 12.98 -16.65
CA LEU A 276 -9.17 13.87 -15.73
C LEU A 276 -8.53 13.98 -14.35
N HIS A 277 -7.64 13.06 -13.98
CA HIS A 277 -6.88 13.11 -12.72
C HIS A 277 -5.71 14.09 -12.76
N THR A 278 -5.32 14.59 -13.94
CA THR A 278 -4.14 15.47 -14.14
C THR A 278 -4.07 16.60 -13.11
N LYS A 279 -5.16 17.37 -12.96
CA LYS A 279 -5.18 18.51 -12.01
C LYS A 279 -5.09 18.09 -10.54
N TYR A 280 -5.61 16.91 -10.18
CA TYR A 280 -5.62 16.42 -8.80
C TYR A 280 -4.24 15.88 -8.43
N VAL A 281 -3.60 15.15 -9.35
CA VAL A 281 -2.22 14.68 -9.20
C VAL A 281 -1.25 15.87 -9.14
N GLN A 282 -1.43 16.90 -9.97
CA GLN A 282 -0.59 18.11 -9.90
C GLN A 282 -0.70 18.81 -8.54
N LYS A 283 -1.91 18.94 -7.99
CA LYS A 283 -2.11 19.51 -6.66
C LYS A 283 -1.49 18.64 -5.56
N ALA A 284 -1.68 17.32 -5.65
CA ALA A 284 -1.11 16.37 -4.71
C ALA A 284 0.42 16.42 -4.72
N LEU A 285 1.04 16.52 -5.91
CA LEU A 285 2.48 16.69 -6.03
C LEU A 285 2.96 17.89 -5.22
N ASN A 286 2.34 19.06 -5.39
CA ASN A 286 2.72 20.27 -4.67
C ASN A 286 2.59 20.08 -3.14
N GLY A 287 1.43 19.60 -2.66
CA GLY A 287 1.20 19.41 -1.22
C GLY A 287 2.09 18.33 -0.60
N ILE A 288 2.41 17.26 -1.34
CA ILE A 288 3.32 16.20 -0.88
C ILE A 288 4.75 16.75 -0.79
N MET A 289 5.21 17.50 -1.80
CA MET A 289 6.54 18.11 -1.83
C MET A 289 6.75 19.09 -0.67
N GLU A 290 5.73 19.88 -0.33
CA GLU A 290 5.74 20.77 0.85
C GLU A 290 5.84 20.00 2.19
N ASN A 291 5.48 18.71 2.20
CA ASN A 291 5.57 17.83 3.36
C ASN A 291 6.76 16.88 3.30
N ILE A 292 7.76 17.15 2.47
CA ILE A 292 9.06 16.46 2.51
C ILE A 292 10.11 17.46 3.00
N SER A 293 10.72 17.15 4.14
CA SER A 293 11.80 17.99 4.69
C SER A 293 13.06 17.92 3.84
N GLU A 294 13.96 18.89 4.07
CA GLU A 294 15.26 18.95 3.38
C GLU A 294 16.11 17.68 3.55
N ASP A 295 15.97 16.98 4.68
CA ASP A 295 16.66 15.72 4.99
C ASP A 295 15.91 14.46 4.53
N GLY A 296 14.83 14.61 3.74
CA GLY A 296 14.09 13.47 3.17
C GLY A 296 13.07 12.83 4.12
N ARG A 297 12.70 13.50 5.21
CA ARG A 297 11.62 13.02 6.08
C ARG A 297 10.27 13.40 5.49
N VAL A 298 9.39 12.41 5.30
CA VAL A 298 7.98 12.67 5.00
C VAL A 298 7.28 13.07 6.30
N LEU A 299 6.72 14.28 6.30
CA LEU A 299 6.05 14.95 7.41
C LEU A 299 4.55 14.64 7.41
N SER A 300 3.87 14.99 8.50
CA SER A 300 2.40 14.89 8.61
C SER A 300 1.86 13.48 8.32
N VAL A 301 2.63 12.46 8.68
CA VAL A 301 2.26 11.04 8.57
C VAL A 301 1.77 10.57 9.93
N SER A 302 0.54 10.07 9.97
CA SER A 302 -0.07 9.52 11.17
C SER A 302 0.57 8.18 11.56
N GLY A 303 0.72 7.97 12.87
CA GLY A 303 1.22 6.74 13.48
C GLY A 303 0.38 5.48 13.18
N GLY A 304 0.87 4.33 13.65
CA GLY A 304 0.18 3.04 13.49
C GLY A 304 -1.25 3.13 14.06
N THR A 305 -2.24 2.80 13.25
CA THR A 305 -3.66 3.03 13.56
C THR A 305 -4.44 1.75 13.32
N ALA A 306 -4.92 1.13 14.39
CA ALA A 306 -5.93 0.08 14.30
C ALA A 306 -7.31 0.71 14.02
N VAL A 307 -8.37 -0.10 13.90
CA VAL A 307 -9.72 0.45 13.78
C VAL A 307 -10.14 1.13 15.08
N MET A 308 -10.14 2.47 15.07
CA MET A 308 -10.43 3.28 16.27
C MET A 308 -11.92 3.32 16.58
N LYS A 309 -12.26 3.51 17.86
CA LYS A 309 -13.63 3.50 18.36
C LYS A 309 -14.51 4.66 17.86
N ASP A 310 -13.92 5.84 17.71
CA ASP A 310 -14.63 7.10 17.39
C ASP A 310 -13.76 8.02 16.51
N ARG A 311 -14.36 9.13 16.05
CA ARG A 311 -13.69 10.11 15.17
C ARG A 311 -12.47 10.74 15.86
N GLU A 312 -12.58 11.02 17.16
CA GLU A 312 -11.48 11.60 17.94
C GLU A 312 -10.28 10.66 18.02
N GLY A 313 -10.50 9.34 18.08
CA GLY A 313 -9.44 8.34 17.97
C GLY A 313 -8.62 8.50 16.70
N TYR A 314 -9.25 8.76 15.54
CA TYR A 314 -8.53 9.01 14.28
C TYR A 314 -7.89 10.40 14.22
N ARG A 315 -8.59 11.44 14.72
CA ARG A 315 -8.12 12.84 14.71
C ARG A 315 -6.91 13.09 15.60
N ASN A 316 -6.77 12.31 16.68
CA ASN A 316 -5.70 12.49 17.67
C ASN A 316 -4.49 11.56 17.46
N ILE A 317 -4.44 10.79 16.36
CA ILE A 317 -3.24 9.99 16.05
C ILE A 317 -2.02 10.92 15.88
N PRO A 318 -0.91 10.67 16.60
CA PRO A 318 0.31 11.47 16.49
C PRO A 318 0.89 11.46 15.08
N LYS A 319 1.51 12.58 14.70
CA LYS A 319 2.19 12.77 13.41
C LYS A 319 3.65 13.19 13.54
N ASP A 320 4.18 13.13 14.76
CA ASP A 320 5.46 13.76 15.13
C ASP A 320 6.68 12.91 14.76
N TRP A 321 6.47 11.66 14.35
CA TRP A 321 7.53 10.70 14.09
C TRP A 321 7.54 10.22 12.64
N ILE A 322 8.73 9.95 12.13
CA ILE A 322 8.93 9.31 10.83
C ILE A 322 8.29 7.91 10.85
N GLN A 323 7.57 7.55 9.78
CA GLN A 323 6.89 6.27 9.66
C GLN A 323 7.31 5.57 8.36
N GLY A 324 7.58 4.26 8.43
CA GLY A 324 8.04 3.47 7.28
C GLY A 324 7.03 3.48 6.11
N TRP A 325 5.73 3.42 6.39
CA TRP A 325 4.69 3.50 5.36
C TRP A 325 4.56 4.88 4.73
N GLY A 326 4.82 5.94 5.48
CA GLY A 326 4.85 7.31 4.95
C GLY A 326 5.96 7.49 3.93
N GLN A 327 7.16 7.03 4.29
CA GLN A 327 8.31 7.01 3.40
C GLN A 327 8.06 6.13 2.16
N GLY A 328 7.59 4.90 2.36
CA GLY A 328 7.37 3.94 1.28
C GLY A 328 6.33 4.40 0.26
N LEU A 329 5.19 4.95 0.72
CA LEU A 329 4.15 5.47 -0.18
C LEU A 329 4.60 6.75 -0.91
N ALA A 330 5.36 7.63 -0.26
CA ALA A 330 5.95 8.79 -0.93
C ALA A 330 6.90 8.36 -2.05
N LEU A 331 7.80 7.39 -1.79
CA LEU A 331 8.69 6.86 -2.81
C LEU A 331 7.93 6.18 -3.95
N ALA A 332 6.85 5.43 -3.64
CA ALA A 332 6.00 4.84 -4.68
C ALA A 332 5.37 5.91 -5.59
N PHE A 333 4.82 6.97 -4.99
CA PHE A 333 4.24 8.11 -5.73
C PHE A 333 5.27 8.84 -6.59
N LEU A 334 6.40 9.25 -6.00
CA LEU A 334 7.46 9.97 -6.71
C LEU A 334 8.09 9.11 -7.82
N SER A 335 8.20 7.80 -7.61
CA SER A 335 8.66 6.87 -8.65
C SER A 335 7.66 6.74 -9.80
N ASP A 336 6.36 6.76 -9.50
CA ASP A 336 5.32 6.73 -10.52
C ASP A 336 5.24 8.04 -11.32
N MET A 337 5.64 9.17 -10.72
CA MET A 337 5.77 10.47 -11.43
C MET A 337 6.82 10.45 -12.54
N LEU A 338 7.86 9.62 -12.42
CA LEU A 338 8.95 9.50 -13.40
C LEU A 338 8.65 8.58 -14.60
N LYS A 339 7.51 7.88 -14.59
CA LYS A 339 7.03 7.06 -15.71
C LYS A 339 6.44 7.94 -16.81
#